data_AF-A0A1Y6EUU7-F1
#
_entry.id   AF-A0A1Y6EUU7-F1
#
_cell.length_a   1.000
_cell.length_b   1.000
_cell.length_c   1.000
_cell.angle_alpha   90.00
_cell.angle_beta   90.00
_cell.angle_gamma   90.00
#
_symmetry.space_group_name_H-M   'P 1'
#
loop_
_entity.id
_entity.type
_entity.pdbx_description
1 polymer ?
#
loop_
_entity_poly.entity_id
_entity_poly.type
_entity_poly.pdbx_seq_one_letter_code
_entity_poly.pdbx_strand_id
1 'polypeptide(L)' 'MSFGVGLAIGVAVGVAIGAVMDNIGMGIAIGAGIGMALGGAIYALQSERPDK' A
#
# COMPACT_ATOMS: atom_id res chain seq x y z
N MET A 1 -2.40 -4.49 11.73
CA MET A 1 -3.02 -3.77 10.59
C MET A 1 -3.19 -4.79 9.48
N SER A 2 -4.41 -4.99 8.97
CA SER A 2 -4.63 -6.03 7.95
C SER A 2 -3.95 -5.63 6.64
N PHE A 3 -3.43 -6.63 5.91
CA PHE A 3 -2.78 -6.44 4.60
C PHE A 3 -3.65 -5.62 3.63
N GLY A 4 -4.96 -5.83 3.65
CA GLY A 4 -5.92 -5.08 2.84
C GLY A 4 -5.98 -3.58 3.14
N VAL A 5 -5.65 -3.15 4.36
CA VAL A 5 -5.59 -1.72 4.70
C VAL A 5 -4.38 -1.05 4.05
N GLY A 6 -3.23 -1.74 4.01
CA GLY A 6 -2.04 -1.26 3.29
C GLY A 6 -2.32 -1.08 1.80
N LEU A 7 -3.00 -2.06 1.19
CA LEU A 7 -3.41 -1.99 -0.21
C LEU A 7 -4.42 -0.86 -0.47
N ALA A 8 -5.44 -0.69 0.37
CA ALA A 8 -6.43 0.38 0.23
C ALA A 8 -5.79 1.78 0.31
N ILE A 9 -4.89 1.99 1.28
CA ILE A 9 -4.16 3.26 1.41
C ILE A 9 -3.25 3.48 0.20
N GLY A 10 -2.48 2.47 -0.20
CA GLY A 10 -1.57 2.57 -1.34
C GLY A 10 -2.30 2.90 -2.64
N VAL A 11 -3.43 2.24 -2.92
CA VAL A 11 -4.25 2.53 -4.11
C VAL A 11 -4.83 3.93 -4.05
N ALA A 12 -5.35 4.39 -2.90
CA ALA A 12 -5.90 5.75 -2.77
C ALA A 12 -4.84 6.83 -3.07
N VAL A 13 -3.63 6.66 -2.52
CA VAL A 13 -2.49 7.56 -2.78
C VAL A 13 -2.04 7.45 -4.24
N GLY A 14 -1.95 6.23 -4.78
CA GLY A 14 -1.58 5.97 -6.16
C GLY A 14 -2.53 6.60 -7.17
N VAL A 15 -3.84 6.53 -6.93
CA VAL A 15 -4.85 7.20 -7.76
C VAL A 15 -4.67 8.71 -7.72
N ALA A 16 -4.41 9.30 -6.54
CA ALA A 16 -4.16 10.74 -6.44
C ALA A 16 -2.91 11.16 -7.23
N ILE A 17 -1.82 10.39 -7.13
CA ILE A 17 -0.59 10.63 -7.93
C ILE A 17 -0.88 10.46 -9.43
N GLY A 18 -1.55 9.38 -9.81
CA GLY A 18 -1.91 9.10 -11.20
C GLY A 18 -2.83 10.16 -11.81
N ALA A 19 -3.71 10.75 -11.01
CA ALA A 19 -4.56 11.86 -11.44
C ALA A 19 -3.74 13.13 -11.75
N VAL A 20 -2.70 13.43 -10.95
CA VAL A 20 -1.80 14.56 -11.21
C VAL A 20 -0.89 14.30 -12.42
N MET A 21 -0.59 13.04 -12.70
CA MET A 21 0.23 12.61 -13.85
C MET A 21 -0.58 12.40 -15.14
N ASP A 22 -1.90 12.67 -15.13
CA ASP A 22 -2.83 12.30 -16.21
C ASP A 22 -2.72 10.82 -16.66
N ASN A 23 -2.28 9.96 -15.74
CA ASN A 23 -2.07 8.54 -15.97
C ASN A 23 -2.46 7.73 -14.72
N ILE A 24 -3.78 7.56 -14.56
CA ILE A 24 -4.37 6.82 -13.44
C ILE A 24 -3.92 5.35 -13.44
N GLY A 25 -3.72 4.74 -14.62
CA GLY A 25 -3.25 3.36 -14.72
C GLY A 25 -1.87 3.16 -14.07
N MET A 26 -0.92 4.04 -14.36
CA MET A 26 0.39 4.05 -13.69
C MET A 26 0.26 4.34 -12.20
N GLY A 27 -0.57 5.32 -11.82
CA GLY A 27 -0.79 5.67 -10.42
C GLY A 27 -1.31 4.49 -9.59
N ILE A 28 -2.30 3.75 -10.10
CA ILE A 28 -2.83 2.55 -9.45
C ILE A 28 -1.76 1.46 -9.35
N ALA A 29 -0.98 1.22 -10.41
CA ALA A 29 0.08 0.20 -10.39
C ALA A 29 1.16 0.51 -9.33
N ILE A 30 1.62 1.76 -9.28
CA ILE A 30 2.60 2.24 -8.29
C ILE A 30 2.00 2.16 -6.88
N GLY A 31 0.79 2.69 -6.70
CA GLY A 31 0.09 2.71 -5.41
C GLY A 31 -0.20 1.32 -4.85
N ALA A 32 -0.65 0.39 -5.69
CA ALA A 32 -0.87 -1.00 -5.30
C ALA A 32 0.46 -1.69 -4.91
N GLY A 33 1.53 -1.47 -5.67
CA GLY A 33 2.86 -1.99 -5.35
C GLY A 33 3.38 -1.50 -4.00
N ILE A 34 3.31 -0.18 -3.76
CA ILE A 34 3.72 0.43 -2.49
C ILE A 34 2.83 -0.02 -1.33
N GLY A 35 1.50 -0.05 -1.54
CA GLY A 35 0.54 -0.47 -0.54
C GLY A 35 0.71 -1.93 -0.09
N MET A 36 0.99 -2.82 -1.04
CA MET A 36 1.33 -4.22 -0.73
C MET A 36 2.66 -4.33 0.00
N ALA A 37 3.69 -3.59 -0.42
CA ALA A 37 5.00 -3.62 0.24
C ALA A 37 4.93 -3.13 1.69
N LEU A 38 4.25 -1.99 1.93
CA LEU A 38 4.07 -1.44 3.27
C LEU A 38 3.15 -2.30 4.12
N GLY A 39 2.02 -2.76 3.56
CA GLY A 39 1.11 -3.66 4.26
C GLY A 39 1.77 -4.97 4.66
N GLY A 40 2.57 -5.55 3.76
CA GLY A 40 3.38 -6.75 4.02
C GLY A 40 4.48 -6.53 5.05
N ALA A 41 5.22 -5.43 4.94
CA ALA A 41 6.27 -5.08 5.90
C ALA A 41 5.72 -4.86 7.31
N ILE A 42 4.62 -4.12 7.46
CA ILE A 42 3.99 -3.90 8.77
C ILE A 42 3.42 -5.20 9.33
N TYR A 43 2.83 -6.06 8.48
CA TYR A 43 2.35 -7.37 8.89
C TYR A 43 3.49 -8.28 9.37
N ALA A 44 4.62 -8.29 8.66
CA ALA A 44 5.83 -9.02 9.06
C ALA A 44 6.38 -8.51 10.39
N LEU A 45 6.52 -7.18 10.54
CA LEU A 45 6.96 -6.56 11.79
C LEU A 45 6.03 -6.86 12.98
N GLN A 46 4.71 -6.98 12.76
CA GLN A 46 3.77 -7.42 13.80
C GLN A 46 3.90 -8.90 14.12
N SER A 47 4.21 -9.72 13.12
CA SER A 47 4.43 -11.16 13.31
C SER A 47 5.75 -11.45 14.04
N GLU A 48 6.73 -10.55 13.94
CA GLU A 48 8.05 -10.62 14.58
C GLU A 48 8.11 -9.94 15.96
N ARG A 49 7.00 -9.41 16.48
CA ARG A 49 6.87 -9.09 17.91
C ARG A 49 6.13 -10.23 18.62
N PRO A 50 6.80 -11.35 18.96
CA PRO A 50 6.33 -12.25 20.00
C PRO A 50 6.58 -11.56 21.34
N ASP A 51 5.74 -10.59 21.73
CA ASP A 51 5.70 -10.14 23.12
C ASP A 51 4.24 -10.08 23.58
N LYS A 52 3.86 -11.22 24.20
CA LYS A 52 2.72 -11.54 25.08
C LYS A 52 1.35 -11.76 24.46
#